data_AF-A0A0Q9R9S7-F1
#
_entry.id   AF-A0A0Q9R9S7-F1
#
_cell.length_a   1.000
_cell.length_b   1.000
_cell.length_c   1.000
_cell.angle_alpha   90.00
_cell.angle_beta   90.00
_cell.angle_gamma   90.00
#
_symmetry.space_group_name_H-M   'P 1'
#
loop_
_entity.id
_entity.type
_entity.pdbx_description
1 polymer ?
#
loop_
_entity_poly.entity_id
_entity_poly.type
_entity_poly.pdbx_seq_one_letter_code
_entity_poly.pdbx_strand_id
1 'polypeptide(L)'
;MSDGSVRPAQVPTGLVRLKVTDTAESSSKGNPAGKESPKRGFFGRIILFVRQVIAELRKVVVPTRKELIRFTITVLVFVIIMMLIVTGLDLLFGAGAVWVFGGS
;
A
#
# COMPACT_ATOMS: atom_id res chain seq x y z
N MET A 1 -70.03 46.78 -18.17
CA MET A 1 -69.59 46.00 -17.00
C MET A 1 -68.47 45.05 -17.44
N SER A 2 -67.43 44.92 -16.61
CA SER A 2 -66.17 44.17 -16.81
C SER A 2 -65.14 44.97 -17.64
N ASP A 3 -64.46 45.99 -17.10
CA ASP A 3 -63.39 45.90 -16.07
C ASP A 3 -62.36 44.84 -16.48
N GLY A 4 -61.16 45.17 -16.94
CA GLY A 4 -60.23 46.16 -16.43
C GLY A 4 -59.03 45.39 -15.93
N SER A 5 -57.82 45.71 -16.43
CA SER A 5 -56.53 45.33 -15.84
C SER A 5 -56.23 43.80 -15.89
N VAL A 6 -55.04 43.23 -16.08
CA VAL A 6 -53.65 43.61 -15.93
C VAL A 6 -52.86 42.63 -16.80
N ARG A 7 -51.91 43.13 -17.60
CA ARG A 7 -50.86 42.28 -18.19
C ARG A 7 -49.94 41.81 -17.05
N PRO A 8 -49.66 40.51 -16.84
CA PRO A 8 -48.63 40.14 -15.88
C PRO A 8 -47.28 40.62 -16.40
N ALA A 9 -46.74 41.62 -15.69
CA ALA A 9 -45.40 42.12 -15.87
C ALA A 9 -44.40 40.97 -15.68
N GLN A 10 -43.41 40.96 -16.55
CA GLN A 10 -42.21 40.15 -16.46
C GLN A 10 -41.59 40.30 -15.07
N VAL A 11 -41.50 39.19 -14.34
CA VAL A 11 -40.79 39.13 -13.06
C VAL A 11 -39.31 38.96 -13.38
N PRO A 12 -38.44 39.97 -13.16
CA PRO A 12 -37.01 39.74 -13.15
C PRO A 12 -36.71 38.89 -11.92
N THR A 13 -36.41 37.62 -12.16
CA THR A 13 -35.91 36.69 -11.15
C THR A 13 -34.66 37.31 -10.54
N GLY A 14 -34.80 37.82 -9.31
CA GLY A 14 -33.72 38.38 -8.52
C GLY A 14 -32.50 37.46 -8.53
N LEU A 15 -31.30 38.01 -8.64
CA LEU A 15 -30.65 38.57 -7.45
C LEU A 15 -30.64 37.53 -6.31
N VAL A 16 -30.16 36.33 -6.65
CA VAL A 16 -29.59 35.40 -5.68
C VAL A 16 -28.31 36.06 -5.16
N ARG A 17 -28.48 36.80 -4.07
CA ARG A 17 -27.56 36.84 -2.94
C ARG A 17 -26.14 37.29 -3.28
N LEU A 18 -26.02 38.61 -3.40
CA LEU A 18 -24.87 39.38 -2.96
C LEU A 18 -24.26 38.75 -1.68
N LYS A 19 -23.11 38.10 -1.82
CA LYS A 19 -22.20 37.83 -0.71
C LYS A 19 -21.15 38.93 -0.74
N VAL A 20 -21.56 40.13 -0.31
CA VAL A 20 -20.65 41.12 0.26
C VAL A 20 -20.09 40.51 1.54
N THR A 21 -18.94 39.90 1.37
CA THR A 21 -17.87 39.88 2.36
C THR A 21 -16.67 40.44 1.64
N ASP A 22 -16.70 41.75 1.41
CA ASP A 22 -15.49 42.52 1.18
C ASP A 22 -14.63 42.46 2.45
N THR A 23 -13.34 42.24 2.24
CA THR A 23 -12.25 42.68 3.12
C THR A 23 -12.24 42.12 4.56
N ALA A 24 -11.75 40.89 4.69
CA ALA A 24 -10.99 40.47 5.86
C ALA A 24 -9.92 39.45 5.47
N GLU A 25 -9.06 39.78 4.50
CA GLU A 25 -7.80 39.06 4.34
C GLU A 25 -6.70 40.00 3.81
N SER A 26 -6.42 41.02 4.61
CA SER A 26 -5.07 41.58 4.67
C SER A 26 -4.71 41.78 6.14
N SER A 27 -4.08 40.76 6.71
CA SER A 27 -3.18 40.96 7.85
C SER A 27 -2.02 39.96 7.74
N SER A 28 -0.98 40.45 7.09
CA SER A 28 0.43 40.15 7.29
C SER A 28 0.81 39.17 8.41
N LYS A 29 1.35 38.02 7.99
CA LYS A 29 2.56 37.39 8.56
C LYS A 29 3.12 36.40 7.51
N GLY A 30 4.03 36.78 6.62
CA GLY A 30 5.47 36.94 6.89
C GLY A 30 6.13 35.56 7.13
N ASN A 31 6.43 34.74 6.11
CA ASN A 31 7.70 34.65 5.31
C ASN A 31 8.87 33.97 6.10
N PRO A 32 9.96 33.37 5.52
CA PRO A 32 10.39 33.21 4.12
C PRO A 32 10.99 31.85 3.68
N ALA A 33 11.45 31.83 2.41
CA ALA A 33 12.47 30.97 1.80
C ALA A 33 11.91 29.72 1.10
N GLY A 34 11.73 29.72 -0.22
CA GLY A 34 12.79 29.98 -1.19
C GLY A 34 13.65 28.73 -1.30
N LYS A 35 13.24 27.78 -2.12
CA LYS A 35 14.15 26.93 -2.89
C LYS A 35 13.48 26.71 -4.24
N GLU A 36 13.90 27.55 -5.18
CA GLU A 36 14.18 27.21 -6.57
C GLU A 36 13.57 25.87 -6.97
N SER A 37 12.68 25.87 -7.96
CA SER A 37 12.44 24.67 -8.75
C SER A 37 13.82 24.08 -9.04
N PRO A 38 14.25 22.98 -8.39
CA PRO A 38 15.52 22.40 -8.77
C PRO A 38 15.22 22.01 -10.19
N LYS A 39 15.95 22.60 -11.14
CA LYS A 39 15.99 22.14 -12.53
C LYS A 39 15.83 20.64 -12.42
N ARG A 40 14.78 20.07 -13.01
CA ARG A 40 14.57 18.61 -13.08
C ARG A 40 15.78 18.06 -13.85
N GLY A 41 16.91 18.03 -13.17
CA GLY A 41 18.21 17.65 -13.67
C GLY A 41 18.28 16.15 -13.61
N PHE A 42 19.43 15.65 -14.03
CA PHE A 42 19.77 14.24 -14.08
C PHE A 42 19.26 13.43 -12.87
N PHE A 43 19.39 13.96 -11.66
CA PHE A 43 18.89 13.35 -10.41
C PHE A 43 17.37 13.14 -10.35
N GLY A 44 16.56 14.07 -10.84
CA GLY A 44 15.10 13.91 -10.89
C GLY A 44 14.67 12.82 -11.87
N ARG A 45 15.42 12.64 -12.97
CA ARG A 45 15.19 11.57 -13.94
C ARG A 45 15.55 10.19 -13.37
N ILE A 46 16.63 10.10 -12.60
CA ILE A 46 17.02 8.87 -11.89
C ILE A 46 15.96 8.46 -10.87
N ILE A 47 15.43 9.38 -10.07
CA ILE A 47 14.39 9.07 -9.08
C ILE A 47 13.12 8.55 -9.76
N LEU A 48 12.72 9.13 -10.89
CA LEU A 48 11.57 8.65 -11.66
C LEU A 48 11.80 7.26 -12.26
N PHE A 49 13.00 7.00 -12.78
CA PHE A 49 13.41 5.69 -13.30
C PHE A 49 13.39 4.62 -12.21
N VAL A 50 13.96 4.89 -11.04
CA VAL A 50 13.94 3.96 -9.89
C VAL A 50 12.50 3.68 -9.45
N ARG A 51 11.63 4.69 -9.42
CA ARG A 51 10.19 4.49 -9.13
C ARG A 51 9.50 3.60 -10.17
N GLN A 52 9.86 3.71 -11.45
CA GLN A 52 9.35 2.82 -12.49
C GLN A 52 9.89 1.39 -12.35
N VAL A 53 11.17 1.20 -12.06
CA VAL A 53 11.76 -0.13 -11.83
C VAL A 53 11.07 -0.83 -10.65
N ILE A 54 10.83 -0.14 -9.54
CA ILE A 54 10.11 -0.72 -8.39
C ILE A 54 8.66 -1.08 -8.77
N ALA A 55 8.01 -0.27 -9.60
CA ALA A 55 6.65 -0.55 -10.08
C ALA A 55 6.62 -1.78 -10.99
N GLU A 56 7.63 -1.96 -11.83
CA GLU A 56 7.74 -3.11 -12.73
C GLU A 56 8.18 -4.38 -11.97
N LEU A 57 9.10 -4.26 -11.01
CA LEU A 57 9.55 -5.39 -10.17
C LEU A 57 8.44 -5.89 -9.24
N ARG A 58 7.50 -5.04 -8.82
CA ARG A 58 6.28 -5.50 -8.13
C ARG A 58 5.35 -6.33 -9.01
N LYS A 59 5.45 -6.21 -10.34
CA LYS A 59 4.76 -7.12 -11.27
C LYS A 59 5.51 -8.43 -11.43
N VAL A 60 6.83 -8.43 -11.23
CA VAL A 60 7.69 -9.61 -11.24
C VAL A 60 7.64 -10.32 -9.89
N VAL A 61 6.45 -10.71 -9.44
CA VAL A 61 6.29 -11.61 -8.29
C VAL A 61 6.47 -10.90 -6.93
N VAL A 62 5.47 -10.11 -6.52
CA VAL A 62 5.09 -10.07 -5.09
C VAL A 62 3.83 -10.91 -4.93
N PRO A 63 3.99 -12.17 -4.53
CA PRO A 63 2.88 -13.07 -4.36
C PRO A 63 2.17 -12.81 -3.04
N THR A 64 0.92 -13.24 -2.97
CA THR A 64 0.01 -13.02 -1.86
C THR A 64 0.56 -13.68 -0.59
N ARG A 65 0.40 -13.04 0.58
CA ARG A 65 0.87 -13.59 1.86
C ARG A 65 0.33 -15.00 2.16
N LYS A 66 -0.81 -15.36 1.58
CA LYS A 66 -1.45 -16.67 1.77
C LYS A 66 -0.68 -17.80 1.08
N GLU A 67 -0.03 -17.53 -0.05
CA GLU A 67 0.80 -18.50 -0.76
C GLU A 67 2.10 -18.75 -0.02
N LEU A 68 2.74 -17.68 0.48
CA LEU A 68 3.95 -17.79 1.29
C LEU A 68 3.75 -18.70 2.50
N ILE A 69 2.62 -18.53 3.21
CA ILE A 69 2.31 -19.35 4.39
C ILE A 69 2.17 -20.83 4.00
N ARG A 70 1.53 -21.15 2.87
CA ARG A 70 1.42 -22.54 2.41
C ARG A 70 2.78 -23.16 2.10
N PHE A 71 3.69 -22.40 1.50
CA PHE A 71 5.06 -22.86 1.26
C PHE A 71 5.81 -23.07 2.57
N THR A 72 5.70 -22.15 3.53
CA THR A 72 6.32 -22.31 4.85
C THR A 72 5.76 -23.51 5.62
N ILE A 73 4.43 -23.75 5.57
CA ILE A 73 3.81 -24.93 6.20
C ILE A 73 4.32 -26.22 5.56
N THR A 74 4.39 -26.27 4.23
CA THR A 74 4.87 -27.46 3.51
C THR A 74 6.31 -27.80 3.92
N VAL A 75 7.17 -26.79 4.02
CA VAL A 75 8.55 -26.96 4.50
C VAL A 75 8.59 -27.44 5.94
N LEU A 76 7.75 -26.87 6.83
CA LEU A 76 7.70 -27.29 8.22
C LEU A 76 7.28 -28.76 8.38
N VAL A 77 6.24 -29.18 7.65
CA VAL A 77 5.79 -30.59 7.63
C VAL A 77 6.89 -31.50 7.10
N PHE A 78 7.57 -31.10 6.03
CA PHE A 78 8.68 -31.88 5.47
C PHE A 78 9.83 -32.07 6.47
N VAL A 79 10.23 -31.01 7.17
CA VAL A 79 11.29 -31.08 8.21
C VAL A 79 10.88 -31.99 9.35
N ILE A 80 9.62 -31.94 9.80
CA ILE A 80 9.09 -32.83 10.85
C ILE A 80 9.19 -34.29 10.41
N ILE A 81 8.81 -34.62 9.18
CA ILE A 81 8.91 -35.99 8.66
C ILE A 81 10.36 -36.46 8.65
N MET A 82 11.30 -35.62 8.19
CA MET A 82 12.72 -35.96 8.23
C MET A 82 13.23 -36.18 9.66
N MET A 83 12.83 -35.35 10.62
CA MET A 83 13.16 -35.56 12.04
C MET A 83 12.63 -36.88 12.56
N LEU A 84 11.40 -37.27 12.20
CA LEU A 84 10.82 -38.55 12.62
C LEU A 84 11.58 -39.74 12.02
N ILE A 85 11.92 -39.68 10.73
CA ILE A 85 12.68 -40.75 10.07
C ILE A 85 14.08 -40.86 10.65
N VAL A 86 14.81 -39.74 10.78
CA VAL A 86 16.16 -39.72 11.38
C VAL A 86 16.10 -40.26 12.80
N THR A 87 15.18 -39.77 13.62
CA THR A 87 15.02 -40.26 15.01
C THR A 87 14.68 -41.75 15.03
N GLY A 88 13.76 -42.22 14.18
CA GLY A 88 13.40 -43.63 14.10
C GLY A 88 14.57 -44.52 13.69
N LEU A 89 15.34 -44.08 12.69
CA LEU A 89 16.54 -44.79 12.25
C LEU A 89 17.64 -44.76 13.30
N ASP A 90 17.88 -43.62 13.95
CA ASP A 90 18.88 -43.48 15.03
C ASP A 90 18.57 -44.43 16.20
N LEU A 91 17.29 -44.55 16.58
CA LEU A 91 16.84 -45.50 17.60
C LEU A 91 16.98 -46.96 17.13
N LEU A 92 16.61 -47.25 15.88
CA LEU A 92 16.69 -48.60 15.32
C LEU A 92 18.14 -49.08 15.24
N PHE A 93 19.04 -48.25 14.69
CA PHE A 93 20.45 -48.58 14.59
C PHE A 93 21.14 -48.55 15.95
N GLY A 94 20.78 -47.62 16.84
CA GLY A 94 21.29 -47.60 18.21
C GLY A 94 20.92 -48.86 18.99
N ALA A 95 19.64 -49.27 18.96
CA ALA A 95 19.19 -50.51 19.59
C ALA A 95 19.82 -51.75 18.93
N GLY A 96 19.91 -51.77 17.60
CA GLY A 96 20.57 -52.84 16.85
C GLY A 96 22.05 -52.97 17.20
N ALA A 97 22.77 -51.86 17.35
CA ALA A 97 24.18 -51.86 17.76
C ALA A 97 24.35 -52.40 19.18
N VAL A 98 23.52 -51.99 20.13
CA VAL A 98 23.54 -52.55 21.49
C VAL A 98 23.22 -54.04 21.47
N TRP A 99 22.31 -54.49 20.62
CA TRP A 99 22.00 -55.91 20.51
C TRP A 99 23.16 -56.74 19.93
N VAL A 100 23.87 -56.21 18.93
CA VAL A 100 25.01 -56.89 18.28
C VAL A 100 26.28 -56.85 19.13
N PHE A 101 26.56 -55.73 19.81
CA PHE A 101 27.83 -55.48 20.51
C PHE A 101 27.73 -55.43 22.03
N GLY A 102 26.52 -55.41 22.60
CA GLY A 102 26.31 -55.32 24.06
C GLY A 102 26.32 -56.66 24.79
N GLY A 103 26.33 -57.77 24.05
CA GLY A 103 26.39 -59.15 24.58
C GLY A 103 27.73 -59.86 24.38
N SER A 104 28.77 -59.15 23.92
CA SER A 104 30.15 -59.65 23.75
C SER A 104 31.07 -59.09 24.82
#